data_AF-A0A2D5URP8-F1
#
_entry.id   AF-A0A2D5URP8-F1
#
_cell.length_a   1.000
_cell.length_b   1.000
_cell.length_c   1.000
_cell.angle_alpha   90.00
_cell.angle_beta   90.00
_cell.angle_gamma   90.00
#
_symmetry.space_group_name_H-M   'P 1'
#
loop_
_entity.id
_entity.type
_entity.pdbx_description
1 polymer ?
#
loop_
_entity_poly.entity_id
_entity_poly.type
_entity_poly.pdbx_seq_one_letter_code
_entity_poly.pdbx_strand_id
1 'polypeptide(L)'
;MADTEKTYKCLNPAGIQPATETYALAPRLDALDGKEIYFSICGEPDITIPLEKRLKTDYPNVTWKIKKTYGTTPMPLSDEEMRTCDGVIQGVAW
;
A
#
# COMPACT_ATOMS: atom_id res chain seq x y z
N MET A 1 23.11 -46.99 10.03
CA MET A 1 21.89 -46.35 9.50
C MET A 1 21.55 -45.26 10.50
N ALA A 2 21.66 -43.99 10.12
CA ALA A 2 21.44 -42.87 11.03
C ALA A 2 19.94 -42.66 11.21
N ASP A 3 19.47 -42.74 12.45
CA ASP A 3 18.13 -42.37 12.87
C ASP A 3 17.87 -40.91 12.47
N THR A 4 16.89 -40.68 11.60
CA THR A 4 16.44 -39.34 11.25
C THR A 4 15.74 -38.75 12.48
N GLU A 5 16.40 -37.80 13.16
CA GLU A 5 15.83 -37.10 14.31
C GLU A 5 14.45 -36.54 13.97
N LYS A 6 13.47 -36.86 14.82
CA LYS A 6 12.06 -36.54 14.63
C LYS A 6 11.86 -35.04 14.78
N THR A 7 11.74 -34.29 13.68
CA THR A 7 11.47 -32.85 13.71
C THR A 7 10.02 -32.58 14.11
N TYR A 8 9.82 -32.01 15.30
CA TYR A 8 8.51 -31.55 15.75
C TYR A 8 8.27 -30.11 15.23
N LYS A 9 7.25 -29.92 14.40
CA LYS A 9 6.83 -28.59 13.94
C LYS A 9 5.99 -27.91 15.03
N CYS A 10 6.61 -27.08 15.86
CA CYS A 10 5.89 -26.22 16.79
C CYS A 10 5.29 -25.02 16.05
N LEU A 11 4.07 -24.61 16.39
CA LEU A 11 3.56 -23.29 16.01
C LEU A 11 4.50 -22.23 16.59
N ASN A 12 4.93 -21.24 15.80
CA ASN A 12 5.87 -20.23 16.27
C ASN A 12 5.28 -19.50 17.50
N PRO A 13 5.87 -19.64 18.70
CA PRO A 13 5.32 -19.04 19.92
C PRO A 13 5.36 -17.50 19.90
N ALA A 14 6.19 -16.89 19.03
CA ALA A 14 6.24 -15.44 18.85
C ALA A 14 5.18 -14.90 17.87
N GLY A 15 4.41 -15.77 17.20
CA GLY A 15 3.41 -15.37 16.20
C GLY A 15 4.01 -14.77 14.91
N ILE A 16 5.32 -14.81 14.74
CA ILE A 16 6.01 -14.29 13.55
C ILE A 16 5.87 -15.33 12.44
N GLN A 17 4.98 -15.06 11.49
CA GLN A 17 4.86 -15.90 10.31
C GLN A 17 6.07 -15.63 9.40
N PRO A 18 6.67 -16.68 8.79
CA PRO A 18 7.62 -16.46 7.71
C PRO A 18 6.93 -15.67 6.60
N ALA A 19 7.67 -14.76 5.95
CA ALA A 19 7.12 -13.99 4.85
C ALA A 19 6.62 -14.94 3.76
N THR A 20 5.34 -14.82 3.41
CA THR A 20 4.76 -15.57 2.30
C THR A 20 5.23 -14.94 0.99
N GLU A 21 5.62 -15.76 0.02
CA GLU A 21 5.87 -15.27 -1.33
C GLU A 21 4.60 -14.66 -1.92
N THR A 22 4.70 -13.41 -2.35
CA THR A 22 3.61 -12.69 -3.01
C THR A 22 3.87 -12.69 -4.51
N TYR A 23 2.87 -13.09 -5.28
CA TYR A 23 2.90 -13.03 -6.73
C TYR A 23 1.90 -11.97 -7.19
N ALA A 24 2.36 -11.02 -8.01
CA ALA A 24 1.48 -10.00 -8.57
C ALA A 24 0.42 -10.64 -9.49
N LEU A 25 -0.81 -10.12 -9.45
CA LEU A 25 -1.90 -10.59 -10.32
C LEU A 25 -1.60 -10.34 -11.82
N ALA A 26 -0.75 -9.36 -12.12
CA ALA A 26 -0.26 -9.07 -13.46
C ALA A 26 1.14 -8.44 -13.36
N PRO A 27 2.03 -8.59 -14.38
CA PRO A 27 3.38 -8.02 -14.34
C PRO A 27 3.40 -6.50 -14.09
N ARG A 28 2.37 -5.79 -14.56
CA ARG A 28 2.23 -4.34 -14.35
C ARG A 28 1.99 -3.93 -12.89
N LEU A 29 1.71 -4.88 -11.99
CA LEU A 29 1.45 -4.69 -10.57
C LEU A 29 2.60 -5.21 -9.69
N ASP A 30 3.69 -5.67 -10.29
CA ASP A 30 4.82 -6.29 -9.59
C ASP A 30 5.73 -5.25 -8.90
N ALA A 31 5.74 -4.01 -9.43
CA ALA A 31 6.52 -2.90 -8.88
C ALA A 31 5.73 -1.58 -8.92
N LEU A 32 6.10 -0.67 -8.01
CA LEU A 32 5.54 0.68 -7.93
C LEU A 32 6.29 1.70 -8.80
N ASP A 33 7.53 1.42 -9.20
CA ASP A 33 8.34 2.37 -9.95
C ASP A 33 7.69 2.78 -11.28
N GLY A 34 7.67 4.09 -11.55
CA GLY A 34 7.06 4.67 -12.75
C GLY A 34 5.53 4.76 -12.72
N LYS A 35 4.87 4.37 -11.62
CA LYS A 35 3.41 4.42 -11.49
C LYS A 35 2.90 5.81 -11.14
N GLU A 36 1.70 6.15 -11.60
CA GLU A 36 0.96 7.32 -11.12
C GLU A 36 -0.09 6.92 -10.09
N ILE A 37 0.09 7.36 -8.84
CA ILE A 37 -0.80 7.03 -7.71
C ILE A 37 -1.42 8.31 -7.14
N TYR A 38 -2.73 8.29 -6.97
CA TYR A 38 -3.49 9.39 -6.36
C TYR A 38 -3.68 9.17 -4.86
N PHE A 39 -3.46 10.21 -4.07
CA PHE A 39 -4.05 10.36 -2.75
C PHE A 39 -5.39 11.07 -2.88
N SER A 40 -6.49 10.37 -2.58
CA SER A 40 -7.81 10.98 -2.39
C SER A 40 -8.13 10.95 -0.90
N ILE A 41 -7.77 12.02 -0.19
CA ILE A 41 -7.74 12.04 1.28
C ILE A 41 -8.70 13.08 1.88
N CYS A 42 -9.26 12.75 3.05
CA CYS A 42 -10.21 13.56 3.83
C CYS A 42 -9.88 13.47 5.33
N GLY A 43 -10.53 14.30 6.15
CA GLY A 43 -10.51 14.19 7.61
C GLY A 43 -9.19 14.60 8.26
N GLU A 44 -8.37 13.60 8.60
CA GLU A 44 -7.27 13.62 9.58
C GLU A 44 -5.88 14.00 8.98
N PRO A 45 -5.47 15.28 9.01
CA PRO A 45 -4.15 15.72 8.57
C PRO A 45 -2.99 15.16 9.41
N ASP A 46 -3.22 14.80 10.67
CA ASP A 46 -2.22 14.21 11.57
C ASP A 46 -1.79 12.79 11.12
N ILE A 47 -2.64 12.08 10.38
CA ILE A 47 -2.30 10.78 9.77
C ILE A 47 -1.85 10.96 8.32
N THR A 48 -2.61 11.74 7.55
CA THR A 48 -2.41 11.82 6.09
C THR A 48 -1.15 12.59 5.70
N ILE A 49 -0.74 13.61 6.45
CA ILE A 49 0.50 14.37 6.16
C ILE A 49 1.76 13.53 6.38
N PRO A 50 1.94 12.83 7.54
CA PRO A 50 3.09 11.95 7.71
C PRO A 50 3.13 10.80 6.70
N LEU A 51 1.98 10.21 6.38
CA LEU A 51 1.88 9.14 5.38
C LEU A 51 2.34 9.61 4.00
N GLU A 52 1.84 10.77 3.54
CA GLU A 52 2.23 11.37 2.27
C GLU A 52 3.75 11.59 2.20
N LYS A 53 4.32 12.20 3.25
CA LYS A 53 5.76 12.47 3.32
C LYS A 53 6.57 11.19 3.25
N ARG A 54 6.21 10.18 4.06
CA ARG A 54 6.91 8.91 4.12
C ARG A 54 6.86 8.19 2.78
N LEU A 55 5.69 8.07 2.15
CA LEU A 55 5.55 7.37 0.87
C LEU A 55 6.33 8.07 -0.26
N LYS A 56 6.38 9.39 -0.28
CA LYS A 56 7.22 10.14 -1.22
C LYS A 56 8.72 9.93 -1.00
N THR A 57 9.15 9.73 0.25
CA THR A 57 10.55 9.44 0.58
C THR A 57 10.91 7.99 0.27
N ASP A 58 10.05 7.04 0.64
CA ASP A 58 10.28 5.60 0.47
C ASP A 58 10.18 5.19 -1.02
N TYR A 59 9.36 5.89 -1.82
CA TYR A 59 9.12 5.60 -3.23
C TYR A 59 9.23 6.87 -4.10
N PRO A 60 10.46 7.36 -4.36
CA PRO A 60 10.68 8.59 -5.12
C PRO A 60 10.38 8.46 -6.62
N ASN A 61 10.38 7.23 -7.15
CA ASN A 61 10.12 6.93 -8.56
C ASN A 61 8.62 6.82 -8.89
N VAL A 62 7.75 6.99 -7.90
CA VAL A 62 6.29 7.04 -8.08
C VAL A 62 5.86 8.48 -8.32
N THR A 63 4.98 8.69 -9.30
CA THR A 63 4.33 9.98 -9.52
C THR A 63 3.14 10.13 -8.58
N TRP A 64 3.27 10.98 -7.58
CA TRP A 64 2.24 11.19 -6.55
C TRP A 64 1.33 12.38 -6.90
N LYS A 65 0.03 12.14 -7.04
CA LYS A 65 -1.01 13.18 -7.21
C LYS A 65 -1.87 13.28 -5.96
N ILE A 66 -2.34 14.48 -5.61
CA ILE A 66 -3.05 14.69 -4.34
C ILE A 66 -4.35 15.45 -4.57
N LYS A 67 -5.44 14.86 -4.08
CA LYS A 67 -6.77 15.45 -3.94
C LYS A 67 -7.14 15.40 -2.47
N LYS A 68 -7.01 16.53 -1.78
CA LYS A 68 -7.25 16.64 -0.34
C LYS A 68 -8.37 17.60 -0.01
N THR A 69 -9.12 17.27 1.04
CA THR A 69 -10.14 18.12 1.64
C THR A 69 -10.09 17.98 3.16
N TYR A 70 -10.58 18.99 3.87
CA TYR A 70 -10.69 18.98 5.34
C TYR A 70 -12.08 18.52 5.82
N GLY A 71 -12.99 18.21 4.90
CA GLY A 71 -14.27 17.57 5.22
C GLY A 71 -14.12 16.07 5.45
N THR A 72 -15.23 15.40 5.74
CA THR A 72 -15.30 13.94 5.95
C THR A 72 -15.41 13.15 4.65
N THR A 73 -15.89 13.78 3.58
CA THR A 73 -16.02 13.14 2.27
C THR A 73 -14.77 13.40 1.44
N PRO A 74 -14.07 12.37 0.95
CA PRO A 74 -12.91 12.56 0.09
C PRO A 74 -13.28 13.10 -1.28
N MET A 75 -12.35 13.83 -1.90
CA MET A 75 -12.58 14.34 -3.26
C MET A 75 -12.42 13.20 -4.28
N PRO A 76 -13.48 12.84 -5.01
CA PRO A 76 -13.42 11.74 -5.96
C PRO A 76 -12.48 12.07 -7.13
N LEU A 77 -11.91 11.04 -7.74
CA LEU A 77 -11.22 11.18 -9.03
C LEU A 77 -12.24 11.48 -10.13
N SER A 78 -11.82 12.23 -11.15
CA SER A 78 -12.60 12.39 -12.38
C SER A 78 -12.52 11.11 -13.22
N ASP A 79 -13.42 10.98 -14.21
CA ASP A 79 -13.42 9.84 -15.14
C ASP A 79 -12.09 9.71 -15.90
N GLU A 80 -11.44 10.82 -16.22
CA GLU A 80 -10.13 10.82 -16.88
C GLU A 80 -9.04 10.33 -15.94
N GLU A 81 -8.99 10.86 -14.71
CA GLU A 81 -8.02 10.45 -13.69
C GLU A 81 -8.16 8.96 -13.36
N MET A 82 -9.39 8.45 -13.25
CA MET A 82 -9.65 7.02 -13.01
C MET A 82 -9.15 6.12 -14.14
N ARG A 83 -9.15 6.62 -15.39
CA ARG A 83 -8.66 5.85 -16.55
C ARG A 83 -7.15 5.86 -16.66
N THR A 84 -6.49 6.93 -16.22
CA THR A 84 -5.05 7.12 -16.40
C THR A 84 -4.24 6.73 -15.17
N CYS A 85 -4.83 6.75 -13.98
CA CYS A 85 -4.10 6.38 -12.76
C CYS A 85 -3.80 4.88 -12.71
N ASP A 86 -2.67 4.52 -12.11
CA ASP A 86 -2.34 3.13 -11.82
C ASP A 86 -2.93 2.66 -10.48
N GLY A 87 -3.21 3.61 -9.57
CA GLY A 87 -3.78 3.32 -8.26
C GLY A 87 -4.27 4.54 -7.49
N VAL A 88 -5.05 4.27 -6.44
CA VAL A 88 -5.58 5.30 -5.52
C VAL A 88 -5.44 4.85 -4.07
N ILE A 89 -4.96 5.77 -3.23
CA ILE A 89 -5.01 5.68 -1.77
C ILE A 89 -6.19 6.54 -1.31
N GLN A 90 -7.23 5.87 -0.84
CA GLN A 90 -8.51 6.49 -0.48
C GLN A 90 -8.62 6.66 1.03
N GLY A 91 -8.73 7.90 1.49
CA GLY A 91 -9.10 8.22 2.87
C GLY A 91 -10.59 7.97 3.09
N VAL A 92 -10.91 7.32 4.20
CA VAL A 92 -12.29 7.07 4.65
C VAL A 92 -12.38 7.56 6.09
N ALA A 93 -13.19 8.60 6.33
CA ALA A 93 -13.54 9.08 7.66
C ALA A 93 -14.85 8.41 8.11
N TRP A 94 -14.91 7.97 9.37
CA TRP A 94 -16.08 7.31 9.99
C TRP A 94 -16.64 8.11 11.16
#